data_AF-A0A542FZS7-F1
#
_entry.id   AF-A0A542FZS7-F1
#
_cell.length_a   1.000
_cell.length_b   1.000
_cell.length_c   1.000
_cell.angle_alpha   90.00
_cell.angle_beta   90.00
_cell.angle_gamma   90.00
#
_symmetry.space_group_name_H-M   'P 1'
#
loop_
_entity.id
_entity.type
_entity.pdbx_description
1 polymer ?
#
loop_
_entity_poly.entity_id
_entity_poly.type
_entity_poly.pdbx_seq_one_letter_code
_entity_poly.pdbx_strand_id
1 'polypeptide(L)'
;MAIFTDPIREHADFGPGDAEWLHLLVGDWQMVADLAFADLALWFPHPELGYIALAHVRPSTTHTAFHSDFVGEGIRSDLQPLVDKAWNSRSIERSSETNWNSEMALRVEAVPMVRNGRTLAVVTTHMDLSSSRMPSRLELTYRQCAYDLLRMGTLGLWPDFASPTGSRRGAPRVGDGLIRLDADGVVQYASPNGVSAFRRLGDGESLEGRSLAEVTAGLLKDRRLVDETLPLVVTGRMPWRSEIESRGVSLSLRAIPLRDEQQRFGALVLCRDVSELRRREMELVTKDATIREIHHRVKNNLQTVAALLRMQSRRMVSDEAKQGLEQAMRRVATIALVHETLSQGLTQSVDFDELIGRQFRLSAEVASPSQQVRTERSGTFGELPSDLATPLALVINELVTNAVEHGLEGRAGTVWLVADRSEGDDGEELTVTIADDGVGLPQTPHVEGLGLQIVRTLVTSELGGTITWERREGGGTEVKIRLSLAGK
;
A
#
# COMPACT_ATOMS: atom_id res chain seq x y z
N MET A 1 -13.57 8.91 14.38
CA MET A 1 -12.47 8.12 14.97
C MET A 1 -13.12 7.28 16.05
N ALA A 2 -13.12 5.95 15.96
CA ALA A 2 -13.88 5.14 16.92
C ALA A 2 -12.98 4.76 18.11
N ILE A 3 -13.46 5.00 19.33
CA ILE A 3 -12.72 4.69 20.56
C ILE A 3 -13.19 3.32 21.04
N PHE A 4 -12.62 2.26 20.46
CA PHE A 4 -13.01 0.89 20.78
C PHE A 4 -12.14 0.25 21.88
N THR A 5 -10.93 0.76 22.11
CA THR A 5 -9.90 0.00 22.83
C THR A 5 -10.03 0.03 24.35
N ASP A 6 -10.48 1.13 24.95
CA ASP A 6 -10.46 1.27 26.42
C ASP A 6 -11.81 0.94 27.08
N PRO A 7 -12.98 1.42 26.59
CA PRO A 7 -14.26 1.17 27.26
C PRO A 7 -14.76 -0.29 27.16
N ILE A 8 -14.34 -1.03 26.14
CA ILE A 8 -14.85 -2.37 25.84
C ILE A 8 -14.04 -3.48 26.51
N ARG A 9 -12.72 -3.29 26.69
CA ARG A 9 -11.81 -4.33 27.19
C ARG A 9 -12.09 -4.75 28.63
N GLU A 10 -12.71 -3.87 29.42
CA GLU A 10 -12.97 -4.09 30.85
C GLU A 10 -14.41 -4.55 31.13
N HIS A 11 -15.28 -4.65 30.11
CA HIS A 11 -16.68 -5.01 30.30
C HIS A 11 -16.84 -6.54 30.41
N ALA A 12 -17.23 -7.02 31.61
CA ALA A 12 -17.25 -8.43 31.99
C ALA A 12 -18.08 -9.37 31.08
N ASP A 13 -19.04 -8.81 30.33
CA ASP A 13 -19.96 -9.57 29.47
C ASP A 13 -19.49 -9.74 28.01
N PHE A 14 -18.35 -9.17 27.59
CA PHE A 14 -17.86 -9.33 26.21
C PHE A 14 -17.37 -10.76 25.93
N GLY A 15 -17.98 -11.41 24.94
CA GLY A 15 -17.55 -12.71 24.44
C GLY A 15 -16.50 -12.60 23.31
N PRO A 16 -15.89 -13.74 22.92
CA PRO A 16 -14.97 -13.79 21.78
C PRO A 16 -15.61 -13.24 20.50
N GLY A 17 -14.93 -12.30 19.84
CA GLY A 17 -15.35 -11.71 18.58
C GLY A 17 -16.45 -10.64 18.67
N ASP A 18 -16.93 -10.26 19.86
CA ASP A 18 -17.96 -9.20 19.99
C ASP A 18 -17.40 -7.82 19.64
N ALA A 19 -16.17 -7.52 20.06
CA ALA A 19 -15.48 -6.30 19.65
C ALA A 19 -15.26 -6.23 18.13
N GLU A 20 -14.85 -7.36 17.51
CA GLU A 20 -14.68 -7.46 16.06
C GLU A 20 -16.00 -7.24 15.31
N TRP A 21 -17.11 -7.77 15.82
CA TRP A 21 -18.43 -7.56 15.24
C TRP A 21 -18.86 -6.09 15.28
N LEU A 22 -18.62 -5.39 16.39
CA LEU A 22 -18.87 -3.94 16.48
C LEU A 22 -17.93 -3.13 15.57
N HIS A 23 -16.69 -3.60 15.37
CA HIS A 23 -15.78 -3.01 14.39
C HIS A 23 -16.29 -3.17 12.95
N LEU A 24 -16.85 -4.34 12.60
CA LEU A 24 -17.49 -4.56 11.30
C LEU A 24 -18.71 -3.65 11.12
N LEU A 25 -19.49 -3.45 12.19
CA LEU A 25 -20.66 -2.58 12.19
C LEU A 25 -20.24 -1.15 11.84
N VAL A 26 -19.26 -0.60 12.55
CA VAL A 26 -18.70 0.74 12.27
C VAL A 26 -17.97 0.79 10.92
N GLY A 27 -17.51 -0.34 10.40
CA GLY A 27 -16.97 -0.44 9.05
C GLY A 27 -17.99 -0.15 7.95
N ASP A 28 -19.25 -0.56 8.14
CA ASP A 28 -20.30 -0.51 7.12
C ASP A 28 -21.41 0.50 7.40
N TRP A 29 -21.52 1.03 8.62
CA TRP A 29 -22.64 1.88 9.03
C TRP A 29 -22.77 3.23 8.30
N GLN A 30 -21.76 3.69 7.54
CA GLN A 30 -21.91 4.86 6.67
C GLN A 30 -23.04 4.62 5.66
N MET A 31 -23.15 3.39 5.16
CA MET A 31 -24.25 2.99 4.30
C MET A 31 -25.60 3.14 5.02
N VAL A 32 -25.68 2.76 6.29
CA VAL A 32 -26.92 2.90 7.07
C VAL A 32 -27.25 4.38 7.28
N ALA A 33 -26.27 5.22 7.61
CA ALA A 33 -26.47 6.66 7.77
C ALA A 33 -27.00 7.29 6.47
N ASP A 34 -26.37 6.95 5.33
CA ASP A 34 -26.76 7.44 4.02
C ASP A 34 -28.17 6.97 3.59
N LEU A 35 -28.53 5.71 3.89
CA LEU A 35 -29.86 5.15 3.62
C LEU A 35 -30.94 5.73 4.55
N ALA A 36 -30.60 5.96 5.82
CA ALA A 36 -31.53 6.49 6.81
C ALA A 36 -31.77 8.00 6.64
N PHE A 37 -30.85 8.71 5.98
CA PHE A 37 -30.76 10.18 5.98
C PHE A 37 -30.68 10.71 7.42
N ALA A 38 -29.81 10.10 8.23
CA ALA A 38 -29.73 10.37 9.65
C ALA A 38 -28.29 10.22 10.16
N ASP A 39 -27.94 11.01 11.15
CA ASP A 39 -26.71 10.83 11.93
C ASP A 39 -26.87 9.61 12.83
N LEU A 40 -25.81 8.80 12.95
CA LEU A 40 -25.81 7.61 13.78
C LEU A 40 -24.76 7.74 14.89
N ALA A 41 -25.14 7.39 16.11
CA ALA A 41 -24.21 7.27 17.23
C ALA A 41 -24.30 5.87 17.84
N LEU A 42 -23.14 5.29 18.17
CA LEU A 42 -23.03 4.00 18.83
C LEU A 42 -22.77 4.21 20.33
N TRP A 43 -23.72 3.81 21.15
CA TRP A 43 -23.68 3.95 22.60
C TRP A 43 -23.32 2.64 23.28
N PHE A 44 -22.51 2.76 24.31
CA PHE A 44 -22.04 1.64 25.12
C PHE A 44 -22.18 1.94 26.61
N PRO A 45 -22.60 0.98 27.45
CA PRO A 45 -22.74 1.22 28.89
C PRO A 45 -21.44 1.73 29.51
N HIS A 46 -21.56 2.72 30.38
CA HIS A 46 -20.43 3.30 31.10
C HIS A 46 -20.82 3.53 32.58
N PRO A 47 -20.00 3.08 33.56
CA PRO A 47 -20.35 3.13 34.97
C PRO A 47 -20.73 4.53 35.49
N GLU A 48 -20.05 5.57 35.02
CA GLU A 48 -20.23 6.95 35.51
C GLU A 48 -21.12 7.81 34.60
N LEU A 49 -21.20 7.48 33.30
CA LEU A 49 -21.83 8.34 32.29
C LEU A 49 -23.18 7.79 31.83
N GLY A 50 -23.62 6.64 32.38
CA GLY A 50 -24.73 5.85 31.86
C GLY A 50 -24.33 5.14 30.56
N TYR A 51 -24.09 5.92 29.50
CA TYR A 51 -23.52 5.44 28.25
C TYR A 51 -22.45 6.40 27.73
N ILE A 52 -21.46 5.86 27.03
CA ILE A 52 -20.43 6.60 26.30
C ILE A 52 -20.64 6.41 24.79
N ALA A 53 -20.46 7.48 24.01
CA ALA A 53 -20.44 7.39 22.56
C ALA A 53 -19.12 6.77 22.08
N LEU A 54 -19.15 5.54 21.56
CA LEU A 54 -17.96 4.88 21.02
C LEU A 54 -17.60 5.36 19.61
N ALA A 55 -18.62 5.76 18.85
CA ALA A 55 -18.47 6.22 17.49
C ALA A 55 -19.66 7.10 17.10
N HIS A 56 -19.43 7.96 16.11
CA HIS A 56 -20.47 8.76 15.45
C HIS A 56 -20.20 8.84 13.94
N VAL A 57 -21.26 8.81 13.13
CA VAL A 57 -21.19 8.96 11.67
C VAL A 57 -22.29 9.88 11.16
N ARG A 58 -21.94 10.70 10.18
CA ARG A 58 -22.83 11.68 9.53
C ARG A 58 -23.24 11.17 8.15
N PRO A 59 -24.48 11.40 7.71
CA PRO A 59 -24.91 11.02 6.38
C PRO A 59 -24.23 11.91 5.33
N SER A 60 -23.89 11.33 4.18
CA SER A 60 -23.47 12.08 2.99
C SER A 60 -24.65 12.49 2.11
N THR A 61 -25.86 12.05 2.46
CA THR A 61 -27.09 12.19 1.65
C THR A 61 -28.03 13.29 2.14
N THR A 62 -27.78 13.87 3.32
CA THR A 62 -28.57 14.97 3.90
C THR A 62 -27.70 15.84 4.81
N HIS A 63 -28.26 16.95 5.29
CA HIS A 63 -27.63 17.78 6.32
C HIS A 63 -27.53 17.02 7.66
N THR A 64 -26.40 17.20 8.34
CA THR A 64 -26.16 16.62 9.67
C THR A 64 -26.95 17.38 10.74
N ALA A 65 -27.46 16.64 11.72
CA ALA A 65 -28.03 17.16 12.95
C ALA A 65 -26.96 17.65 13.96
N PHE A 66 -25.70 17.21 13.80
CA PHE A 66 -24.63 17.46 14.77
C PHE A 66 -23.39 18.07 14.12
N HIS A 67 -23.15 19.35 14.39
CA HIS A 67 -21.98 20.07 13.88
C HIS A 67 -20.67 19.72 14.61
N SER A 68 -20.74 19.34 15.88
CA SER A 68 -19.60 18.85 16.66
C SER A 68 -19.61 17.32 16.74
N ASP A 69 -18.43 16.72 16.83
CA ASP A 69 -18.29 15.30 17.12
C ASP A 69 -18.29 15.09 18.64
N PHE A 70 -19.02 14.09 19.12
CA PHE A 70 -19.22 13.82 20.56
C PHE A 70 -18.75 12.42 20.96
N VAL A 71 -17.87 11.81 20.16
CA VAL A 71 -17.26 10.52 20.52
C VAL A 71 -16.45 10.67 21.81
N GLY A 72 -16.67 9.77 22.77
CA GLY A 72 -16.10 9.81 24.11
C GLY A 72 -16.95 10.58 25.13
N GLU A 73 -18.00 11.28 24.70
CA GLU A 73 -18.90 11.99 25.61
C GLU A 73 -19.99 11.07 26.17
N GLY A 74 -20.52 11.47 27.33
CA GLY A 74 -21.65 10.80 27.97
C GLY A 74 -22.97 11.06 27.26
N ILE A 75 -23.90 10.11 27.34
CA ILE A 75 -25.23 10.28 26.77
C ILE A 75 -25.99 11.42 27.44
N ARG A 76 -26.77 12.16 26.65
CA ARG A 76 -27.67 13.18 27.19
C ARG A 76 -28.80 12.54 28.00
N SER A 77 -29.17 13.19 29.09
CA SER A 77 -30.20 12.70 30.02
C SER A 77 -31.58 12.51 29.38
N ASP A 78 -31.91 13.26 28.33
CA ASP A 78 -33.17 13.12 27.59
C ASP A 78 -33.20 11.89 26.67
N LEU A 79 -32.03 11.40 26.23
CA LEU A 79 -31.90 10.22 25.37
C LEU A 79 -31.73 8.92 26.16
N GLN A 80 -31.22 9.01 27.39
CA GLN A 80 -30.93 7.84 28.21
C GLN A 80 -32.14 6.90 28.42
N PRO A 81 -33.37 7.38 28.73
CA PRO A 81 -34.52 6.48 28.90
C PRO A 81 -34.88 5.69 27.63
N LEU A 82 -34.68 6.29 26.45
CA LEU A 82 -34.93 5.63 25.17
C LEU A 82 -33.90 4.53 24.91
N VAL A 83 -32.62 4.82 25.17
CA VAL A 83 -31.52 3.87 25.02
C VAL A 83 -31.64 2.73 26.04
N ASP A 84 -32.00 3.02 27.29
CA ASP A 84 -32.25 2.00 28.31
C ASP A 84 -33.40 1.09 27.93
N LYS A 85 -34.49 1.65 27.39
CA LYS A 85 -35.62 0.85 26.94
C LYS A 85 -35.19 -0.12 25.83
N ALA A 86 -34.49 0.38 24.81
CA ALA A 86 -33.99 -0.44 23.71
C ALA A 86 -32.99 -1.50 24.18
N TRP A 87 -32.09 -1.14 25.10
CA TRP A 87 -31.10 -2.05 25.68
C TRP A 87 -31.76 -3.26 26.34
N ASN A 88 -32.78 -3.00 27.16
CA ASN A 88 -33.46 -4.01 27.96
C ASN A 88 -34.49 -4.82 27.15
N SER A 89 -35.27 -4.16 26.28
CA SER A 89 -36.30 -4.82 25.48
C SER A 89 -35.75 -5.62 24.31
N ARG A 90 -34.54 -5.28 23.84
CA ARG A 90 -33.94 -5.80 22.60
C ARG A 90 -34.80 -5.52 21.36
N SER A 91 -35.70 -4.54 21.45
CA SER A 91 -36.51 -4.05 20.34
C SER A 91 -36.12 -2.63 19.94
N ILE A 92 -36.41 -2.28 18.69
CA ILE A 92 -36.24 -0.91 18.20
C ILE A 92 -37.24 -0.01 18.92
N GLU A 93 -36.73 1.03 19.58
CA GLU A 93 -37.54 2.01 20.29
C GLU A 93 -37.49 3.35 19.57
N ARG A 94 -38.62 4.08 19.57
CA ARG A 94 -38.74 5.39 18.93
C ARG A 94 -39.10 6.43 19.97
N SER A 95 -38.55 7.64 19.85
CA SER A 95 -38.96 8.76 20.68
C SER A 95 -40.45 9.09 20.44
N SER A 96 -41.23 9.18 21.51
CA SER A 96 -42.66 9.53 21.46
C SER A 96 -42.89 11.01 21.19
N GLU A 97 -41.93 11.84 21.58
CA GLU A 97 -41.98 13.30 21.41
C GLU A 97 -40.94 13.74 20.37
N THR A 98 -41.35 14.65 19.49
CA THR A 98 -40.40 15.48 18.75
C THR A 98 -39.93 16.52 19.73
N ASN A 99 -38.66 16.49 20.13
CA ASN A 99 -38.16 17.38 21.18
C ASN A 99 -38.03 18.80 20.59
N TRP A 100 -39.09 19.61 20.69
CA TRP A 100 -39.13 20.99 20.20
C TRP A 100 -38.32 21.98 21.07
N ASN A 101 -37.69 21.50 22.15
CA ASN A 101 -36.91 22.32 23.08
C ASN A 101 -35.46 22.57 22.62
N SER A 102 -34.95 21.80 21.66
CA SER A 102 -33.78 22.20 20.88
C SER A 102 -34.23 23.01 19.66
N GLU A 103 -33.43 23.95 19.17
CA GLU A 103 -33.67 24.69 17.92
C GLU A 103 -33.93 23.78 16.68
N MET A 104 -33.84 22.46 16.83
CA MET A 104 -34.08 21.43 15.82
C MET A 104 -35.11 20.40 16.28
N ALA A 105 -36.07 20.08 15.40
CA ALA A 105 -37.04 19.01 15.59
C ALA A 105 -36.42 17.66 15.18
N LEU A 106 -35.84 16.94 16.14
CA LEU A 106 -35.21 15.64 15.87
C LEU A 106 -36.16 14.47 16.16
N ARG A 107 -36.19 13.49 15.25
CA ARG A 107 -36.72 12.15 15.52
C ARG A 107 -35.57 11.21 15.83
N VAL A 108 -35.65 10.55 16.99
CA VAL A 108 -34.62 9.63 17.43
C VAL A 108 -35.18 8.21 17.51
N GLU A 109 -34.48 7.26 16.92
CA GLU A 109 -34.74 5.82 17.10
C GLU A 109 -33.52 5.18 17.77
N ALA A 110 -33.74 4.31 18.76
CA ALA A 110 -32.71 3.53 19.42
C ALA A 110 -32.82 2.07 18.98
N VAL A 111 -31.75 1.54 18.40
CA VAL A 111 -31.68 0.20 17.80
C VAL A 111 -30.65 -0.62 18.58
N PRO A 112 -31.06 -1.66 19.32
CA PRO A 112 -30.14 -2.51 20.06
C PRO A 112 -29.41 -3.44 19.10
N MET A 113 -28.08 -3.47 19.17
CA MET A 113 -27.24 -4.41 18.44
C MET A 113 -27.11 -5.66 19.28
N VAL A 114 -27.78 -6.74 18.87
CA VAL A 114 -27.95 -7.95 19.67
C VAL A 114 -27.15 -9.08 19.06
N ARG A 115 -26.39 -9.80 19.88
CA ARG A 115 -25.68 -11.00 19.46
C ARG A 115 -25.64 -12.01 20.59
N ASN A 116 -25.77 -13.30 20.26
CA ASN A 116 -25.80 -14.39 21.25
C ASN A 116 -26.85 -14.14 22.36
N GLY A 117 -28.00 -13.57 21.99
CA GLY A 117 -29.08 -13.26 22.92
C GLY A 117 -28.79 -12.14 23.92
N ARG A 118 -27.80 -11.27 23.67
CA ARG A 118 -27.42 -10.16 24.55
C ARG A 118 -27.26 -8.87 23.74
N THR A 119 -27.65 -7.73 24.32
CA THR A 119 -27.39 -6.42 23.71
C THR A 119 -25.92 -6.08 23.93
N LEU A 120 -25.19 -5.80 22.85
CA LEU A 120 -23.78 -5.41 22.89
C LEU A 120 -23.61 -3.89 22.91
N ALA A 121 -24.46 -3.17 22.17
CA ALA A 121 -24.43 -1.73 22.03
C ALA A 121 -25.80 -1.24 21.54
N VAL A 122 -26.05 0.07 21.59
CA VAL A 122 -27.26 0.68 21.01
C VAL A 122 -26.86 1.71 19.97
N VAL A 123 -27.39 1.58 18.76
CA VAL A 123 -27.26 2.60 17.71
C VAL A 123 -28.44 3.54 17.81
N THR A 124 -28.21 4.84 18.00
CA THR A 124 -29.27 5.85 17.84
C THR A 124 -29.22 6.47 16.46
N THR A 125 -30.35 6.57 15.78
CA THR A 125 -30.51 7.30 14.51
C THR A 125 -31.16 8.65 14.78
N HIS A 126 -30.55 9.75 14.33
CA HIS A 126 -31.04 11.11 14.55
C HIS A 126 -31.42 11.76 13.22
N MET A 127 -32.73 11.94 13.01
CA MET A 127 -33.27 12.51 11.79
C MET A 127 -33.78 13.92 12.04
N ASP A 128 -33.31 14.88 11.25
CA ASP A 128 -33.83 16.24 11.27
C ASP A 128 -35.17 16.35 10.53
N LEU A 129 -36.20 16.82 11.24
CA LEU A 129 -37.54 17.07 10.71
C LEU A 129 -37.78 18.53 10.36
N SER A 130 -36.81 19.43 10.60
CA SER A 130 -36.95 20.88 10.38
C SER A 130 -37.31 21.25 8.93
N SER A 131 -36.93 20.41 7.97
CA SER A 131 -37.12 20.61 6.51
C SER A 131 -38.18 19.70 5.88
N SER A 132 -39.08 19.12 6.68
CA SER A 132 -39.97 18.03 6.24
C SER A 132 -40.91 18.41 5.08
N ARG A 133 -40.56 17.94 3.88
CA ARG A 133 -41.43 17.84 2.70
C ARG A 133 -41.93 16.39 2.55
N MET A 134 -42.92 16.17 1.67
CA MET A 134 -43.36 14.82 1.33
C MET A 134 -42.18 13.98 0.81
N PRO A 135 -41.89 12.82 1.41
CA PRO A 135 -40.72 12.03 1.03
C PRO A 135 -40.87 11.43 -0.36
N SER A 136 -39.77 11.41 -1.11
CA SER A 136 -39.76 10.81 -2.45
C SER A 136 -39.78 9.28 -2.40
N ARG A 137 -40.11 8.60 -3.53
CA ARG A 137 -40.00 7.12 -3.63
C ARG A 137 -38.58 6.63 -3.29
N LEU A 138 -37.56 7.39 -3.68
CA LEU A 138 -36.16 7.10 -3.34
C LEU A 138 -35.97 7.14 -1.82
N GLU A 139 -36.36 8.24 -1.18
CA GLU A 139 -36.21 8.42 0.27
C GLU A 139 -36.95 7.34 1.07
N LEU A 140 -38.17 6.99 0.66
CA LEU A 140 -38.94 5.90 1.27
C LEU A 140 -38.25 4.54 1.13
N THR A 141 -37.73 4.23 -0.07
CA THR A 141 -37.04 2.96 -0.33
C THR A 141 -35.74 2.88 0.45
N TYR A 142 -34.96 3.97 0.48
CA TYR A 142 -33.70 4.04 1.22
C TYR A 142 -33.94 3.86 2.73
N ARG A 143 -34.94 4.54 3.30
CA ARG A 143 -35.33 4.36 4.71
C ARG A 143 -35.76 2.93 5.02
N GLN A 144 -36.50 2.28 4.13
CA GLN A 144 -36.85 0.87 4.28
C GLN A 144 -35.60 -0.02 4.28
N CYS A 145 -34.64 0.22 3.37
CA CYS A 145 -33.37 -0.51 3.35
C CYS A 145 -32.56 -0.32 4.64
N ALA A 146 -32.49 0.91 5.17
CA ALA A 146 -31.85 1.18 6.46
C ALA A 146 -32.53 0.41 7.60
N TYR A 147 -33.87 0.45 7.65
CA TYR A 147 -34.64 -0.28 8.65
C TYR A 147 -34.39 -1.79 8.59
N ASP A 148 -34.38 -2.38 7.39
CA ASP A 148 -34.14 -3.81 7.22
C ASP A 148 -32.75 -4.22 7.73
N LEU A 149 -31.71 -3.41 7.46
CA LEU A 149 -30.34 -3.64 7.96
C LEU A 149 -30.25 -3.49 9.49
N LEU A 150 -30.85 -2.44 10.04
CA LEU A 150 -30.87 -2.20 11.49
C LEU A 150 -31.63 -3.33 12.22
N ARG A 151 -32.73 -3.80 11.64
CA ARG A 151 -33.48 -4.97 12.14
C ARG A 151 -32.66 -6.26 12.07
N MET A 152 -31.85 -6.46 11.04
CA MET A 152 -30.90 -7.58 11.03
C MET A 152 -29.87 -7.48 12.16
N GLY A 153 -29.44 -6.26 12.52
CA GLY A 153 -28.60 -6.00 13.68
C GLY A 153 -29.25 -6.36 15.02
N THR A 154 -30.56 -6.15 15.18
CA THR A 154 -31.29 -6.61 16.38
C THR A 154 -31.44 -8.13 16.46
N LEU A 155 -31.16 -8.84 15.36
CA LEU A 155 -31.19 -10.31 15.28
C LEU A 155 -29.78 -10.93 15.26
N GLY A 156 -28.73 -10.11 15.29
CA GLY A 156 -27.34 -10.58 15.16
C GLY A 156 -26.98 -11.13 13.78
N LEU A 157 -27.79 -10.84 12.76
CA LEU A 157 -27.61 -11.29 11.38
C LEU A 157 -26.78 -10.32 10.52
N TRP A 158 -26.57 -9.10 11.02
CA TRP A 158 -25.74 -8.08 10.36
C TRP A 158 -25.00 -7.24 11.40
N PRO A 159 -23.71 -6.91 11.20
CA PRO A 159 -22.85 -7.28 10.06
C PRO A 159 -22.48 -8.77 10.01
N ASP A 160 -22.17 -9.27 8.81
CA ASP A 160 -21.74 -10.65 8.57
C ASP A 160 -20.21 -10.75 8.53
N PHE A 161 -19.63 -11.68 9.30
CA PHE A 161 -18.19 -11.98 9.30
C PHE A 161 -17.67 -12.50 7.96
N ALA A 162 -18.54 -13.09 7.14
CA ALA A 162 -18.20 -13.53 5.79
C ALA A 162 -18.01 -12.38 4.80
N SER A 163 -18.24 -11.12 5.23
CA SER A 163 -17.94 -9.93 4.43
C SER A 163 -16.42 -9.80 4.22
N PRO A 164 -15.91 -9.86 2.98
CA PRO A 164 -14.47 -9.79 2.73
C PRO A 164 -13.89 -8.47 3.23
N THR A 165 -12.86 -8.53 4.08
CA THR A 165 -12.11 -7.39 4.62
C THR A 165 -11.12 -6.77 3.61
N GLY A 166 -11.24 -7.11 2.32
CA GLY A 166 -10.35 -6.68 1.24
C GLY A 166 -10.33 -5.16 1.01
N SER A 167 -9.40 -4.71 0.14
CA SER A 167 -9.16 -3.30 -0.19
C SER A 167 -10.46 -2.49 -0.31
N ARG A 168 -10.59 -1.42 0.48
CA ARG A 168 -11.74 -0.49 0.41
C ARG A 168 -11.67 0.45 -0.80
N ARG A 169 -10.58 0.42 -1.59
CA ARG A 169 -10.50 1.20 -2.83
C ARG A 169 -11.55 0.70 -3.83
N GLY A 170 -12.29 1.64 -4.42
CA GLY A 170 -13.39 1.31 -5.34
C GLY A 170 -14.62 0.68 -4.66
N ALA A 171 -14.71 0.67 -3.33
CA ALA A 171 -15.91 0.19 -2.64
C ALA A 171 -17.14 1.05 -3.04
N PRO A 172 -18.25 0.42 -3.44
CA PRO A 172 -19.48 1.15 -3.76
C PRO A 172 -20.10 1.80 -2.53
N ARG A 173 -20.59 3.03 -2.68
CA ARG A 173 -21.37 3.77 -1.67
C ARG A 173 -22.83 3.85 -2.10
N VAL A 174 -23.71 4.17 -1.16
CA VAL A 174 -25.14 4.39 -1.42
C VAL A 174 -25.38 5.46 -2.47
N GLY A 175 -24.57 6.53 -2.43
CA GLY A 175 -24.61 7.61 -3.42
C GLY A 175 -24.15 7.21 -4.82
N ASP A 176 -23.32 6.17 -4.96
CA ASP A 176 -22.82 5.73 -6.28
C ASP A 176 -23.88 4.95 -7.06
N GLY A 177 -24.76 4.24 -6.36
CA GLY A 177 -25.85 3.48 -6.93
C GLY A 177 -26.36 2.40 -5.98
N LEU A 178 -27.67 2.25 -5.90
CA LEU A 178 -28.35 1.26 -5.05
C LEU A 178 -29.38 0.53 -5.89
N ILE A 179 -29.41 -0.79 -5.77
CA ILE A 179 -30.41 -1.68 -6.35
C ILE A 179 -30.98 -2.55 -5.23
N ARG A 180 -32.30 -2.62 -5.11
CA ARG A 180 -32.99 -3.52 -4.19
C ARG A 180 -33.54 -4.71 -4.95
N LEU A 181 -33.19 -5.90 -4.50
CA LEU A 181 -33.63 -7.17 -5.05
C LEU A 181 -34.62 -7.85 -4.12
N ASP A 182 -35.51 -8.66 -4.70
CA ASP A 182 -36.32 -9.62 -3.97
C ASP A 182 -35.56 -10.93 -3.68
N ALA A 183 -36.28 -11.92 -3.15
CA ALA A 183 -35.75 -13.23 -2.82
C ALA A 183 -35.25 -14.01 -4.06
N ASP A 184 -35.79 -13.75 -5.25
CA ASP A 184 -35.41 -14.43 -6.49
C ASP A 184 -34.29 -13.69 -7.25
N GLY A 185 -33.95 -12.48 -6.82
CA GLY A 185 -32.92 -11.64 -7.47
C GLY A 185 -33.48 -10.72 -8.54
N VAL A 186 -34.80 -10.50 -8.55
CA VAL A 186 -35.48 -9.54 -9.42
C VAL A 186 -35.40 -8.15 -8.81
N VAL A 187 -35.12 -7.15 -9.64
CA VAL A 187 -34.97 -5.76 -9.22
C VAL A 187 -36.34 -5.17 -8.85
N GLN A 188 -36.55 -4.87 -7.57
CA GLN A 188 -37.72 -4.15 -7.08
C GLN A 188 -37.58 -2.63 -7.22
N TYR A 189 -36.33 -2.15 -7.13
CA TYR A 189 -36.00 -0.74 -7.23
C TYR A 189 -34.55 -0.55 -7.66
N ALA A 190 -34.28 0.45 -8.48
CA ALA A 190 -32.93 0.92 -8.78
C ALA A 190 -32.86 2.45 -8.66
N SER A 191 -31.87 2.96 -7.92
CA SER A 191 -31.66 4.39 -7.82
C SER A 191 -31.23 4.98 -9.18
N PRO A 192 -31.42 6.29 -9.41
CA PRO A 192 -31.02 6.93 -10.68
C PRO A 192 -29.56 6.66 -11.06
N ASN A 193 -28.66 6.62 -10.06
CA ASN A 193 -27.25 6.32 -10.29
C ASN A 193 -27.02 4.83 -10.58
N GLY A 194 -27.78 3.92 -9.95
CA GLY A 194 -27.76 2.49 -10.29
C GLY A 194 -28.22 2.22 -11.72
N VAL A 195 -29.32 2.84 -12.15
CA VAL A 195 -29.80 2.79 -13.54
C VAL A 195 -28.75 3.35 -14.50
N SER A 196 -28.13 4.49 -14.17
CA SER A 196 -27.10 5.12 -15.00
C SER A 196 -25.86 4.23 -15.12
N ALA A 197 -25.46 3.53 -14.05
CA ALA A 197 -24.32 2.63 -14.05
C ALA A 197 -24.52 1.46 -15.03
N PHE A 198 -25.68 0.78 -14.98
CA PHE A 198 -25.98 -0.32 -15.91
C PHE A 198 -26.19 0.16 -17.36
N ARG A 199 -26.72 1.37 -17.56
CA ARG A 199 -26.79 1.99 -18.89
C ARG A 199 -25.43 2.20 -19.52
N ARG A 200 -24.43 2.63 -18.75
CA ARG A 200 -23.05 2.80 -19.22
C ARG A 200 -22.41 1.47 -19.62
N LEU A 201 -22.76 0.37 -18.96
CA LEU A 201 -22.35 -0.98 -19.38
C LEU A 201 -23.04 -1.45 -20.67
N GLY A 202 -24.14 -0.81 -21.06
CA GLY A 202 -24.84 -1.08 -22.30
C GLY A 202 -26.27 -1.62 -22.16
N ASP A 203 -26.85 -1.65 -20.96
CA ASP A 203 -28.26 -2.01 -20.77
C ASP A 203 -29.16 -0.81 -21.16
N GLY A 204 -29.98 -0.97 -22.20
CA GLY A 204 -30.83 0.10 -22.72
C GLY A 204 -32.22 0.17 -22.09
N GLU A 205 -32.58 -0.83 -21.27
CA GLU A 205 -33.94 -1.02 -20.75
C GLU A 205 -34.08 -0.56 -19.28
N SER A 206 -35.30 -0.60 -18.75
CA SER A 206 -35.52 -0.42 -17.32
C SER A 206 -34.96 -1.61 -16.56
N LEU A 207 -34.32 -1.40 -15.40
CA LEU A 207 -33.87 -2.49 -14.53
C LEU A 207 -35.03 -3.09 -13.73
N GLU A 208 -35.97 -2.27 -13.26
CA GLU A 208 -37.07 -2.71 -12.40
C GLU A 208 -37.92 -3.79 -13.08
N GLY A 209 -38.20 -4.88 -12.35
CA GLY A 209 -38.96 -6.04 -12.81
C GLY A 209 -38.16 -7.12 -13.53
N ARG A 210 -36.83 -6.95 -13.71
CA ARG A 210 -35.96 -7.93 -14.38
C ARG A 210 -35.02 -8.61 -13.39
N SER A 211 -34.58 -9.82 -13.72
CA SER A 211 -33.52 -10.52 -12.99
C SER A 211 -32.18 -9.82 -13.20
N LEU A 212 -31.54 -9.37 -12.12
CA LEU A 212 -30.24 -8.70 -12.24
C LEU A 212 -29.18 -9.64 -12.83
N ALA A 213 -29.27 -10.94 -12.53
CA ALA A 213 -28.38 -11.95 -13.09
C ALA A 213 -28.51 -12.09 -14.61
N GLU A 214 -29.74 -12.08 -15.14
CA GLU A 214 -29.99 -12.16 -16.58
C GLU A 214 -29.50 -10.89 -17.30
N VAL A 215 -29.75 -9.72 -16.71
CA VAL A 215 -29.24 -8.44 -17.22
C VAL A 215 -27.71 -8.48 -17.30
N THR A 216 -27.04 -8.83 -16.20
CA THR A 216 -25.57 -8.90 -16.16
C THR A 216 -25.02 -9.94 -17.12
N ALA A 217 -25.63 -11.13 -17.23
CA ALA A 217 -25.21 -12.16 -18.17
C ALA A 217 -25.34 -11.68 -19.63
N GLY A 218 -26.40 -10.92 -19.95
CA GLY A 218 -26.58 -10.30 -21.26
C GLY A 218 -25.46 -9.32 -21.64
N LEU A 219 -24.91 -8.60 -20.66
CA LEU A 219 -23.84 -7.62 -20.85
C LEU A 219 -22.44 -8.23 -21.00
N LEU A 220 -22.29 -9.52 -20.63
CA LEU A 220 -21.01 -10.25 -20.62
C LEU A 220 -20.81 -11.17 -21.83
N LYS A 221 -21.75 -11.22 -22.78
CA LYS A 221 -21.75 -12.18 -23.92
C LYS A 221 -20.46 -12.22 -24.75
N ASP A 222 -19.67 -11.14 -24.74
CA ASP A 222 -18.44 -11.02 -25.53
C ASP A 222 -17.14 -11.21 -24.73
N ARG A 223 -17.18 -11.63 -23.45
CA ARG A 223 -15.99 -11.71 -22.58
C ARG A 223 -15.61 -13.12 -22.12
N ARG A 224 -14.30 -13.39 -22.10
CA ARG A 224 -13.68 -14.68 -21.75
C ARG A 224 -13.39 -14.90 -20.25
N LEU A 225 -13.33 -13.84 -19.46
CA LEU A 225 -13.02 -13.90 -18.02
C LEU A 225 -14.14 -13.19 -17.27
N VAL A 226 -14.84 -13.95 -16.43
CA VAL A 226 -15.88 -13.46 -15.51
C VAL A 226 -15.43 -13.83 -14.11
N ASP A 227 -15.56 -12.90 -13.18
CA ASP A 227 -15.30 -13.16 -11.76
C ASP A 227 -16.22 -14.29 -11.25
N GLU A 228 -15.64 -15.33 -10.66
CA GLU A 228 -16.37 -16.51 -10.17
C GLU A 228 -17.38 -16.17 -9.07
N THR A 229 -17.17 -15.04 -8.37
CA THR A 229 -18.08 -14.57 -7.32
C THR A 229 -19.29 -13.82 -7.87
N LEU A 230 -19.23 -13.37 -9.13
CA LEU A 230 -20.24 -12.50 -9.73
C LEU A 230 -21.66 -13.05 -9.65
N PRO A 231 -21.95 -14.33 -9.99
CA PRO A 231 -23.30 -14.87 -9.92
C PRO A 231 -23.91 -14.77 -8.53
N LEU A 232 -23.10 -14.92 -7.47
CA LEU A 232 -23.55 -14.85 -6.08
C LEU A 232 -23.82 -13.41 -5.62
N VAL A 233 -23.10 -12.44 -6.19
CA VAL A 233 -23.31 -11.01 -5.95
C VAL A 233 -24.56 -10.51 -6.67
N VAL A 234 -24.72 -10.79 -7.96
CA VAL A 234 -25.88 -10.28 -8.73
C VAL A 234 -27.19 -10.96 -8.36
N THR A 235 -27.15 -12.17 -7.80
CA THR A 235 -28.33 -12.81 -7.19
C THR A 235 -28.56 -12.35 -5.74
N GLY A 236 -27.65 -11.58 -5.16
CA GLY A 236 -27.75 -11.05 -3.80
C GLY A 236 -27.63 -12.11 -2.71
N ARG A 237 -27.01 -13.25 -2.99
CA ARG A 237 -26.96 -14.41 -2.09
C ARG A 237 -25.84 -14.32 -1.07
N MET A 238 -24.70 -13.74 -1.44
CA MET A 238 -23.53 -13.59 -0.57
C MET A 238 -23.18 -12.11 -0.37
N PRO A 239 -22.65 -11.71 0.81
CA PRO A 239 -22.23 -10.34 1.11
C PRO A 239 -20.88 -9.99 0.47
N TRP A 240 -20.70 -10.37 -0.79
CA TRP A 240 -19.44 -10.30 -1.51
C TRP A 240 -19.39 -9.08 -2.43
N ARG A 241 -18.15 -8.81 -2.85
CA ARG A 241 -17.86 -7.84 -3.89
C ARG A 241 -17.41 -8.56 -5.14
N SER A 242 -17.86 -8.08 -6.27
CA SER A 242 -17.43 -8.54 -7.58
C SER A 242 -17.34 -7.37 -8.53
N GLU A 243 -16.61 -7.53 -9.62
CA GLU A 243 -16.52 -6.54 -10.67
C GLU A 243 -17.03 -7.07 -11.99
N ILE A 244 -17.71 -6.19 -12.72
CA ILE A 244 -18.13 -6.42 -14.09
C ILE A 244 -17.52 -5.38 -14.98
N GLU A 245 -17.04 -5.81 -16.14
CA GLU A 245 -16.48 -4.91 -17.12
C GLU A 245 -17.13 -5.17 -18.47
N SER A 246 -17.65 -4.12 -19.11
CA SER A 246 -18.21 -4.19 -20.45
C SER A 246 -18.08 -2.84 -21.14
N ARG A 247 -17.82 -2.86 -22.45
CA ARG A 247 -17.69 -1.64 -23.28
C ARG A 247 -16.71 -0.57 -22.73
N GLY A 248 -15.63 -1.00 -22.07
CA GLY A 248 -14.62 -0.11 -21.48
C GLY A 248 -15.06 0.56 -20.16
N VAL A 249 -16.20 0.14 -19.61
CA VAL A 249 -16.70 0.55 -18.30
C VAL A 249 -16.51 -0.59 -17.30
N SER A 250 -15.92 -0.29 -16.15
CA SER A 250 -15.78 -1.22 -15.02
C SER A 250 -16.73 -0.80 -13.91
N LEU A 251 -17.66 -1.67 -13.51
CA LEU A 251 -18.49 -1.49 -12.33
C LEU A 251 -18.07 -2.44 -11.22
N SER A 252 -17.87 -1.88 -10.03
CA SER A 252 -17.75 -2.60 -8.77
C SER A 252 -19.14 -2.78 -8.17
N LEU A 253 -19.49 -4.02 -7.82
CA LEU A 253 -20.76 -4.41 -7.23
C LEU A 253 -20.52 -4.99 -5.84
N ARG A 254 -21.35 -4.60 -4.87
CA ARG A 254 -21.36 -5.21 -3.52
C ARG A 254 -22.78 -5.62 -3.17
N ALA A 255 -22.99 -6.90 -2.89
CA ALA A 255 -24.26 -7.39 -2.39
C ALA A 255 -24.29 -7.43 -0.87
N ILE A 256 -25.47 -7.23 -0.30
CA ILE A 256 -25.79 -7.40 1.12
C ILE A 256 -27.12 -8.14 1.20
N PRO A 257 -27.11 -9.45 1.46
CA PRO A 257 -28.33 -10.24 1.58
C PRO A 257 -29.20 -9.72 2.73
N LEU A 258 -30.50 -9.56 2.48
CA LEU A 258 -31.49 -9.21 3.50
C LEU A 258 -32.20 -10.47 3.98
N ARG A 259 -32.11 -10.75 5.28
CA ARG A 259 -32.59 -12.00 5.87
C ARG A 259 -33.25 -11.73 7.22
N ASP A 260 -34.18 -12.60 7.60
CA ASP A 260 -34.62 -12.75 8.98
C ASP A 260 -34.13 -14.10 9.53
N GLU A 261 -34.65 -14.52 10.70
CA GLU A 261 -34.29 -15.78 11.33
C GLU A 261 -34.66 -17.02 10.49
N GLN A 262 -35.63 -16.90 9.58
CA GLN A 262 -36.15 -18.02 8.81
C GLN A 262 -35.50 -18.10 7.43
N GLN A 263 -35.44 -16.98 6.70
CA GLN A 263 -35.02 -17.00 5.31
C GLN A 263 -34.52 -15.65 4.80
N ARG A 264 -33.86 -15.70 3.63
CA ARG A 264 -33.55 -14.52 2.83
C ARG A 264 -34.84 -14.03 2.14
N PHE A 265 -35.15 -12.76 2.30
CA PHE A 265 -36.30 -12.12 1.65
C PHE A 265 -35.89 -11.11 0.56
N GLY A 266 -34.59 -10.78 0.46
CA GLY A 266 -34.10 -9.85 -0.55
C GLY A 266 -32.59 -9.64 -0.51
N ALA A 267 -32.13 -8.60 -1.20
CA ALA A 267 -30.77 -8.11 -1.09
C ALA A 267 -30.67 -6.63 -1.48
N LEU A 268 -29.64 -5.97 -0.96
CA LEU A 268 -29.16 -4.69 -1.48
C LEU A 268 -27.94 -4.95 -2.35
N VAL A 269 -27.89 -4.34 -3.53
CA VAL A 269 -26.71 -4.33 -4.38
C VAL A 269 -26.28 -2.89 -4.58
N LEU A 270 -25.12 -2.54 -4.03
CA LEU A 270 -24.47 -1.27 -4.29
C LEU A 270 -23.62 -1.39 -5.55
N CYS A 271 -23.58 -0.35 -6.36
CA CYS A 271 -22.78 -0.33 -7.58
C CYS A 271 -22.02 0.98 -7.74
N ARG A 272 -20.79 0.91 -8.24
CA ARG A 272 -19.94 2.07 -8.50
C ARG A 272 -19.14 1.91 -9.77
N ASP A 273 -19.09 2.97 -10.56
CA ASP A 273 -18.19 3.08 -11.70
C ASP A 273 -16.74 3.27 -11.21
N VAL A 274 -15.90 2.28 -11.50
CA VAL A 274 -14.47 2.22 -11.14
C VAL A 274 -13.58 2.23 -12.39
N SER A 275 -14.11 2.61 -13.54
CA SER A 275 -13.38 2.60 -14.83
C SER A 275 -12.10 3.43 -14.77
N GLU A 276 -12.16 4.64 -14.21
CA GLU A 276 -10.99 5.52 -14.06
C GLU A 276 -9.99 4.98 -13.03
N LEU A 277 -10.47 4.31 -11.98
CA LEU A 277 -9.60 3.66 -11.01
C LEU A 277 -8.83 2.51 -11.68
N ARG A 278 -9.52 1.67 -12.45
CA ARG A 278 -8.92 0.57 -13.21
C ARG A 278 -7.93 1.06 -14.27
N ARG A 279 -8.24 2.14 -14.98
CA ARG A 279 -7.31 2.74 -15.94
C ARG A 279 -6.00 3.18 -15.27
N ARG A 280 -6.08 3.86 -14.13
CA ARG A 280 -4.90 4.28 -13.36
C ARG A 280 -4.08 3.10 -12.82
N GLU A 281 -4.75 2.06 -12.32
CA GLU A 281 -4.07 0.84 -11.87
C GLU A 281 -3.33 0.15 -13.03
N MET A 282 -3.96 0.06 -14.21
CA MET A 282 -3.32 -0.49 -15.41
C MET A 282 -2.14 0.36 -15.88
N GLU A 283 -2.26 1.69 -15.86
CA GLU A 283 -1.16 2.60 -16.20
C GLU A 283 0.05 2.37 -15.28
N LEU A 284 -0.15 2.18 -13.98
CA LEU A 284 0.93 1.88 -13.04
C LEU A 284 1.61 0.53 -13.36
N VAL A 285 0.83 -0.52 -13.60
CA VAL A 285 1.36 -1.85 -13.96
C VAL A 285 2.16 -1.81 -15.26
N THR A 286 1.72 -1.04 -16.27
CA THR A 286 2.45 -0.90 -17.54
C THR A 286 3.77 -0.16 -17.38
N LYS A 287 3.84 0.84 -16.49
CA LYS A 287 5.10 1.53 -16.16
C LYS A 287 6.11 0.59 -15.51
N ASP A 288 5.68 -0.23 -14.55
CA ASP A 288 6.54 -1.21 -13.88
C ASP A 288 7.07 -2.29 -14.84
N ALA A 289 6.24 -2.69 -15.82
CA ALA A 289 6.66 -3.62 -16.86
C ALA A 289 7.69 -2.99 -17.81
N THR A 290 7.48 -1.72 -18.19
CA THR A 290 8.40 -0.96 -19.05
C THR A 290 9.76 -0.77 -18.37
N ILE A 291 9.76 -0.42 -17.08
CA ILE A 291 11.00 -0.26 -16.29
C ILE A 291 11.79 -1.57 -16.25
N ARG A 292 11.12 -2.69 -15.97
CA ARG A 292 11.76 -4.02 -16.00
C ARG A 292 12.33 -4.37 -17.37
N GLU A 293 11.61 -4.07 -18.46
CA GLU A 293 12.11 -4.31 -19.81
C GLU A 293 13.38 -3.49 -20.11
N ILE A 294 13.39 -2.20 -19.73
CA ILE A 294 14.57 -1.33 -19.86
C ILE A 294 15.75 -1.94 -19.12
N HIS A 295 15.55 -2.37 -17.86
CA HIS A 295 16.64 -2.96 -17.10
C HIS A 295 17.19 -4.24 -17.72
N HIS A 296 16.31 -5.11 -18.23
CA HIS A 296 16.70 -6.30 -18.98
C HIS A 296 17.50 -5.97 -20.25
N ARG A 297 17.10 -4.93 -20.99
CA ARG A 297 17.82 -4.48 -22.20
C ARG A 297 19.21 -3.95 -21.88
N VAL A 298 19.35 -3.14 -20.83
CA VAL A 298 20.65 -2.60 -20.40
C VAL A 298 21.60 -3.74 -20.00
N LYS A 299 21.12 -4.73 -19.24
CA LYS A 299 21.89 -5.94 -18.91
C LYS A 299 22.37 -6.68 -20.15
N ASN A 300 21.49 -6.90 -21.13
CA ASN A 300 21.86 -7.57 -22.39
C ASN A 300 22.88 -6.77 -23.20
N ASN A 301 22.76 -5.43 -23.22
CA ASN A 301 23.71 -4.56 -23.91
C ASN A 301 25.10 -4.61 -23.28
N LEU A 302 25.19 -4.50 -21.95
CA LEU A 302 26.47 -4.59 -21.22
C LEU A 302 27.13 -5.96 -21.40
N GLN A 303 26.35 -7.05 -21.40
CA GLN A 303 26.85 -8.39 -21.72
C GLN A 303 27.38 -8.49 -23.15
N THR A 304 26.72 -7.85 -24.11
CA THR A 304 27.16 -7.82 -25.52
C THR A 304 28.47 -7.05 -25.66
N VAL A 305 28.59 -5.89 -25.01
CA VAL A 305 29.83 -5.10 -24.98
C VAL A 305 30.97 -5.92 -24.37
N ALA A 306 30.74 -6.59 -23.23
CA ALA A 306 31.74 -7.44 -22.60
C ALA A 306 32.18 -8.61 -23.50
N ALA A 307 31.25 -9.24 -24.24
CA ALA A 307 31.56 -10.31 -25.17
C ALA A 307 32.42 -9.84 -26.36
N LEU A 308 32.13 -8.65 -26.90
CA LEU A 308 32.91 -8.03 -27.97
C LEU A 308 34.32 -7.70 -27.51
N LEU A 309 34.47 -7.08 -26.33
CA LEU A 309 35.78 -6.77 -25.73
C LEU A 309 36.60 -8.04 -25.50
N ARG A 310 35.98 -9.11 -25.01
CA ARG A 310 36.63 -10.42 -24.82
C ARG A 310 37.12 -11.02 -26.15
N MET A 311 36.32 -10.90 -27.20
CA MET A 311 36.69 -11.38 -28.53
C MET A 311 37.85 -10.59 -29.11
N GLN A 312 37.87 -9.27 -28.93
CA GLN A 312 38.97 -8.41 -29.36
C GLN A 312 40.25 -8.71 -28.58
N SER A 313 40.16 -8.89 -27.26
CA SER A 313 41.31 -9.22 -26.40
C SER A 313 42.00 -10.51 -26.86
N ARG A 314 41.23 -11.56 -27.18
CA ARG A 314 41.78 -12.83 -27.71
C ARG A 314 42.54 -12.70 -29.04
N ARG A 315 42.27 -11.65 -29.82
CA ARG A 315 42.92 -11.41 -31.13
C ARG A 315 44.10 -10.45 -31.04
N MET A 316 44.32 -9.81 -29.88
CA MET A 316 45.44 -8.90 -29.71
C MET A 316 46.76 -9.65 -29.62
N VAL A 317 47.77 -9.11 -30.29
CA VAL A 317 49.14 -9.64 -30.27
C VAL A 317 49.98 -8.94 -29.20
N SER A 318 49.77 -7.63 -29.00
CA SER A 318 50.42 -6.85 -27.94
C SER A 318 49.81 -7.16 -26.58
N ASP A 319 50.67 -7.48 -25.60
CA ASP A 319 50.24 -7.72 -24.23
C ASP A 319 49.71 -6.46 -23.54
N GLU A 320 50.22 -5.27 -23.91
CA GLU A 320 49.68 -3.98 -23.47
C GLU A 320 48.23 -3.78 -23.92
N ALA A 321 47.92 -4.13 -25.17
CA ALA A 321 46.57 -4.02 -25.72
C ALA A 321 45.60 -5.04 -25.09
N LYS A 322 46.08 -6.25 -24.75
CA LYS A 322 45.28 -7.25 -24.02
C LYS A 322 44.92 -6.75 -22.62
N GLN A 323 45.89 -6.22 -21.89
CA GLN A 323 45.70 -5.68 -20.54
C GLN A 323 44.70 -4.53 -20.53
N GLY A 324 44.79 -3.59 -21.49
CA GLY A 324 43.83 -2.50 -21.63
C GLY A 324 42.39 -2.98 -21.88
N LEU A 325 42.20 -4.02 -22.70
CA LEU A 325 40.89 -4.62 -22.96
C LEU A 325 40.37 -5.42 -21.76
N GLU A 326 41.24 -6.07 -21.00
CA GLU A 326 40.89 -6.75 -19.75
C GLU A 326 40.40 -5.76 -18.69
N GLN A 327 41.08 -4.62 -18.54
CA GLN A 327 40.62 -3.52 -17.68
C GLN A 327 39.25 -3.00 -18.13
N ALA A 328 39.04 -2.78 -19.44
CA ALA A 328 37.74 -2.36 -19.96
C ALA A 328 36.63 -3.38 -19.65
N MET A 329 36.91 -4.68 -19.74
CA MET A 329 35.95 -5.73 -19.37
C MET A 329 35.60 -5.71 -17.87
N ARG A 330 36.58 -5.53 -16.98
CA ARG A 330 36.36 -5.45 -15.53
C ARG A 330 35.46 -4.26 -15.16
N ARG A 331 35.63 -3.12 -15.85
CA ARG A 331 34.77 -1.93 -15.66
C ARG A 331 33.34 -2.17 -16.12
N VAL A 332 33.15 -2.74 -17.32
CA VAL A 332 31.82 -3.10 -17.83
C VAL A 332 31.10 -4.08 -16.88
N ALA A 333 31.83 -5.03 -16.30
CA ALA A 333 31.28 -5.96 -15.31
C ALA A 333 30.81 -5.25 -14.03
N THR A 334 31.59 -4.27 -13.55
CA THR A 334 31.23 -3.47 -12.36
C THR A 334 29.96 -2.64 -12.60
N ILE A 335 29.87 -1.98 -13.76
CA ILE A 335 28.67 -1.20 -14.15
C ILE A 335 27.45 -2.12 -14.26
N ALA A 336 27.61 -3.31 -14.84
CA ALA A 336 26.52 -4.28 -14.95
C ALA A 336 26.00 -4.75 -13.59
N LEU A 337 26.89 -4.96 -12.61
CA LEU A 337 26.51 -5.35 -11.26
C LEU A 337 25.74 -4.24 -10.54
N VAL A 338 26.23 -2.99 -10.60
CA VAL A 338 25.55 -1.84 -9.98
C VAL A 338 24.16 -1.64 -10.58
N HIS A 339 24.05 -1.73 -11.90
CA HIS A 339 22.78 -1.61 -12.60
C HIS A 339 21.81 -2.77 -12.27
N GLU A 340 22.30 -3.99 -12.05
CA GLU A 340 21.46 -5.11 -11.61
C GLU A 340 20.90 -4.88 -10.20
N THR A 341 21.70 -4.39 -9.26
CA THR A 341 21.24 -4.04 -7.90
C THR A 341 20.20 -2.92 -7.94
N LEU A 342 20.41 -1.88 -8.76
CA LEU A 342 19.43 -0.80 -8.96
C LEU A 342 18.11 -1.28 -9.57
N SER A 343 18.16 -2.27 -10.47
CA SER A 343 16.95 -2.77 -11.14
C SER A 343 16.00 -3.56 -10.24
N GLN A 344 16.45 -3.94 -9.05
CA GLN A 344 15.68 -4.75 -8.09
C GLN A 344 14.90 -3.89 -7.07
N GLY A 345 15.19 -2.57 -6.98
CA GLY A 345 14.50 -1.63 -6.10
C GLY A 345 13.68 -0.57 -6.87
N LEU A 346 12.60 -0.08 -6.26
CA LEU A 346 11.85 1.11 -6.76
C LEU A 346 12.49 2.44 -6.33
N THR A 347 13.58 2.40 -5.57
CA THR A 347 14.29 3.55 -5.01
C THR A 347 15.50 3.92 -5.86
N GLN A 348 15.83 5.23 -5.91
CA GLN A 348 17.05 5.73 -6.57
C GLN A 348 18.31 5.60 -5.67
N SER A 349 18.18 4.94 -4.51
CA SER A 349 19.24 4.63 -3.56
C SER A 349 19.59 3.13 -3.55
N VAL A 350 20.86 2.83 -3.29
CA VAL A 350 21.42 1.47 -3.22
C VAL A 350 21.99 1.25 -1.83
N ASP A 351 21.64 0.13 -1.19
CA ASP A 351 22.42 -0.38 -0.05
C ASP A 351 23.81 -0.79 -0.56
N PHE A 352 24.78 0.10 -0.36
CA PHE A 352 26.11 -0.07 -0.95
C PHE A 352 26.92 -1.14 -0.21
N ASP A 353 26.57 -1.46 1.03
CA ASP A 353 27.24 -2.49 1.82
C ASP A 353 27.00 -3.89 1.22
N GLU A 354 25.79 -4.17 0.75
CA GLU A 354 25.47 -5.43 0.06
C GLU A 354 26.22 -5.55 -1.27
N LEU A 355 26.22 -4.48 -2.06
CA LEU A 355 26.86 -4.41 -3.37
C LEU A 355 28.38 -4.62 -3.26
N ILE A 356 29.03 -3.84 -2.39
CA ILE A 356 30.49 -3.85 -2.29
C ILE A 356 31.01 -5.12 -1.63
N GLY A 357 30.24 -5.73 -0.71
CA GLY A 357 30.59 -7.02 -0.12
C GLY A 357 30.77 -8.12 -1.16
N ARG A 358 29.93 -8.15 -2.20
CA ARG A 358 30.05 -9.11 -3.31
C ARG A 358 31.18 -8.74 -4.28
N GLN A 359 31.26 -7.47 -4.66
CA GLN A 359 32.27 -6.98 -5.61
C GLN A 359 33.70 -7.13 -5.07
N PHE A 360 33.93 -6.77 -3.80
CA PHE A 360 35.26 -6.73 -3.19
C PHE A 360 35.95 -8.11 -3.18
N ARG A 361 35.20 -9.17 -2.85
CA ARG A 361 35.73 -10.55 -2.88
C ARG A 361 36.06 -11.01 -4.30
N LEU A 362 35.16 -10.77 -5.24
CA LEU A 362 35.35 -11.15 -6.64
C LEU A 362 36.53 -10.41 -7.28
N SER A 363 36.70 -9.12 -7.00
CA SER A 363 37.83 -8.33 -7.50
C SER A 363 39.17 -8.89 -7.02
N ALA A 364 39.28 -9.26 -5.74
CA ALA A 364 40.51 -9.83 -5.19
C ALA A 364 40.83 -11.21 -5.79
N GLU A 365 39.82 -12.08 -5.96
CA GLU A 365 39.99 -13.41 -6.56
C GLU A 365 40.39 -13.35 -8.04
N VAL A 366 39.77 -12.46 -8.82
CA VAL A 366 40.03 -12.31 -10.26
C VAL A 366 41.39 -11.68 -10.54
N ALA A 367 41.85 -10.77 -9.68
CA ALA A 367 43.13 -10.09 -9.84
C ALA A 367 44.33 -11.04 -9.72
N SER A 368 44.24 -12.13 -8.95
CA SER A 368 45.33 -13.12 -8.89
C SER A 368 44.84 -14.51 -8.47
N PRO A 369 44.46 -15.39 -9.42
CA PRO A 369 43.90 -16.73 -9.14
C PRO A 369 44.87 -17.68 -8.40
N SER A 370 46.17 -17.39 -8.39
CA SER A 370 47.24 -18.23 -7.84
C SER A 370 47.80 -17.73 -6.50
N GLN A 371 47.28 -16.63 -5.95
CA GLN A 371 47.83 -15.95 -4.78
C GLN A 371 46.84 -15.99 -3.62
N GLN A 372 47.34 -16.20 -2.39
CA GLN A 372 46.51 -16.18 -1.19
C GLN A 372 46.30 -14.72 -0.74
N VAL A 373 45.20 -14.11 -1.19
CA VAL A 373 44.80 -12.76 -0.79
C VAL A 373 43.69 -12.85 0.26
N ARG A 374 43.93 -12.27 1.44
CA ARG A 374 42.89 -12.10 2.48
C ARG A 374 42.23 -10.74 2.29
N THR A 375 40.90 -10.72 2.25
CA THR A 375 40.12 -9.49 2.14
C THR A 375 39.42 -9.20 3.46
N GLU A 376 39.64 -8.02 4.04
CA GLU A 376 38.97 -7.59 5.26
C GLU A 376 38.18 -6.31 5.03
N ARG A 377 36.94 -6.28 5.52
CA ARG A 377 36.06 -5.12 5.41
C ARG A 377 35.59 -4.70 6.79
N SER A 378 35.61 -3.40 7.07
CA SER A 378 35.05 -2.83 8.29
C SER A 378 34.30 -1.53 8.01
N GLY A 379 33.41 -1.17 8.93
CA GLY A 379 32.54 0.01 8.79
C GLY A 379 31.36 -0.19 7.83
N THR A 380 30.61 0.89 7.58
CA THR A 380 29.35 0.86 6.80
C THR A 380 29.29 1.99 5.80
N PHE A 381 28.98 1.64 4.56
CA PHE A 381 28.74 2.61 3.49
C PHE A 381 27.31 3.14 3.50
N GLY A 382 26.31 2.37 3.96
CA GLY A 382 24.90 2.75 4.01
C GLY A 382 24.23 2.90 2.64
N GLU A 383 23.05 3.53 2.63
CA GLU A 383 22.37 3.88 1.39
C GLU A 383 23.09 5.01 0.66
N LEU A 384 23.37 4.79 -0.63
CA LEU A 384 23.96 5.78 -1.53
C LEU A 384 23.09 6.00 -2.77
N PRO A 385 22.94 7.26 -3.23
CA PRO A 385 22.38 7.56 -4.54
C PRO A 385 23.09 6.82 -5.69
N SER A 386 22.33 6.42 -6.71
CA SER A 386 22.83 5.66 -7.87
C SER A 386 24.01 6.31 -8.60
N ASP A 387 24.00 7.63 -8.68
CA ASP A 387 25.01 8.47 -9.33
C ASP A 387 26.33 8.51 -8.54
N LEU A 388 26.29 8.28 -7.22
CA LEU A 388 27.48 8.08 -6.39
C LEU A 388 27.92 6.62 -6.33
N ALA A 389 26.97 5.68 -6.29
CA ALA A 389 27.26 4.26 -6.16
C ALA A 389 28.10 3.71 -7.33
N THR A 390 27.76 4.06 -8.57
CA THR A 390 28.47 3.55 -9.76
C THR A 390 29.95 3.99 -9.81
N PRO A 391 30.27 5.30 -9.76
CA PRO A 391 31.66 5.75 -9.76
C PRO A 391 32.44 5.26 -8.54
N LEU A 392 31.82 5.20 -7.35
CA LEU A 392 32.50 4.70 -6.15
C LEU A 392 32.86 3.21 -6.27
N ALA A 393 31.95 2.37 -6.80
CA ALA A 393 32.22 0.96 -7.02
C ALA A 393 33.35 0.73 -8.03
N LEU A 394 33.41 1.55 -9.09
CA LEU A 394 34.51 1.52 -10.07
C LEU A 394 35.84 1.91 -9.43
N VAL A 395 35.86 2.98 -8.65
CA VAL A 395 37.07 3.45 -7.94
C VAL A 395 37.59 2.37 -7.00
N ILE A 396 36.72 1.78 -6.17
CA ILE A 396 37.11 0.71 -5.24
C ILE A 396 37.65 -0.49 -6.02
N ASN A 397 36.99 -0.91 -7.10
CA ASN A 397 37.45 -2.07 -7.90
C ASN A 397 38.86 -1.84 -8.50
N GLU A 398 39.13 -0.67 -9.05
CA GLU A 398 40.46 -0.34 -9.60
C GLU A 398 41.53 -0.27 -8.51
N LEU A 399 41.22 0.33 -7.36
CA LEU A 399 42.17 0.42 -6.24
C LEU A 399 42.47 -0.95 -5.62
N VAL A 400 41.47 -1.82 -5.49
CA VAL A 400 41.64 -3.19 -5.00
C VAL A 400 42.42 -4.03 -6.00
N THR A 401 42.16 -3.87 -7.30
CA THR A 401 42.95 -4.51 -8.36
C THR A 401 44.41 -4.08 -8.26
N ASN A 402 44.69 -2.79 -8.12
CA ASN A 402 46.05 -2.27 -7.95
C ASN A 402 46.72 -2.80 -6.67
N ALA A 403 45.99 -2.87 -5.56
CA ALA A 403 46.50 -3.43 -4.31
C ALA A 403 46.94 -4.88 -4.47
N VAL A 404 46.17 -5.70 -5.20
CA VAL A 404 46.50 -7.12 -5.43
C VAL A 404 47.62 -7.29 -6.46
N GLU A 405 47.49 -6.66 -7.63
CA GLU A 405 48.43 -6.86 -8.75
C GLU A 405 49.78 -6.17 -8.50
N HIS A 406 49.76 -4.95 -7.96
CA HIS A 406 50.96 -4.12 -7.77
C HIS A 406 51.39 -4.00 -6.30
N GLY A 407 50.44 -3.92 -5.37
CA GLY A 407 50.76 -3.79 -3.94
C GLY A 407 51.36 -5.09 -3.38
N LEU A 408 50.69 -6.22 -3.59
CA LEU A 408 51.15 -7.51 -3.09
C LEU A 408 52.20 -8.18 -3.99
N GLU A 409 52.32 -7.81 -5.27
CA GLU A 409 53.38 -8.27 -6.18
C GLU A 409 53.58 -9.81 -6.16
N GLY A 410 52.48 -10.57 -6.21
CA GLY A 410 52.50 -12.03 -6.21
C GLY A 410 52.68 -12.71 -4.83
N ARG A 411 52.77 -11.96 -3.72
CA ARG A 411 52.93 -12.51 -2.36
C ARG A 411 51.59 -12.69 -1.62
N ALA A 412 51.53 -13.59 -0.66
CA ALA A 412 50.36 -13.65 0.23
C ALA A 412 50.27 -12.36 1.06
N GLY A 413 49.07 -11.82 1.23
CA GLY A 413 48.86 -10.56 1.94
C GLY A 413 47.39 -10.22 2.13
N THR A 414 47.15 -9.09 2.77
CA THR A 414 45.81 -8.63 3.16
C THR A 414 45.48 -7.30 2.48
N VAL A 415 44.27 -7.21 1.94
CA VAL A 415 43.68 -5.96 1.45
C VAL A 415 42.51 -5.58 2.35
N TRP A 416 42.54 -4.36 2.87
CA TRP A 416 41.53 -3.78 3.73
C TRP A 416 40.66 -2.79 2.97
N LEU A 417 39.36 -2.84 3.21
CA LEU A 417 38.39 -1.84 2.79
C LEU A 417 37.64 -1.32 4.02
N VAL A 418 37.82 -0.04 4.34
CA VAL A 418 37.20 0.61 5.50
C VAL A 418 36.30 1.75 5.01
N ALA A 419 35.08 1.81 5.52
CA ALA A 419 34.17 2.91 5.30
C ALA A 419 33.81 3.58 6.62
N ASP A 420 33.98 4.89 6.71
CA ASP A 420 33.66 5.68 7.88
C ASP A 420 32.73 6.83 7.48
N ARG A 421 31.58 6.93 8.16
CA ARG A 421 30.62 8.03 7.98
C ARG A 421 30.74 8.95 9.18
N SER A 422 30.98 10.23 8.91
CA SER A 422 31.12 11.26 9.94
C SER A 422 30.33 12.51 9.57
N GLU A 423 30.00 13.34 10.56
CA GLU A 423 29.54 14.70 10.30
C GLU A 423 30.76 15.59 9.99
N GLY A 424 30.79 16.17 8.79
CA GLY A 424 31.77 17.17 8.38
C GLY A 424 31.18 18.58 8.36
N ASP A 425 32.00 19.56 7.97
CA ASP A 425 31.63 20.99 7.98
C ASP A 425 30.45 21.32 7.03
N ASP A 426 30.29 20.55 5.95
CA ASP A 426 29.26 20.74 4.91
C ASP A 426 28.14 19.67 4.96
N GLY A 427 28.06 18.85 6.02
CA GLY A 427 27.07 17.79 6.20
C GLY A 427 27.68 16.39 6.35
N GLU A 428 26.92 15.34 6.05
CA GLU A 428 27.42 13.96 6.18
C GLU A 428 28.57 13.70 5.18
N GLU A 429 29.70 13.19 5.66
CA GLU A 429 30.89 12.87 4.88
C GLU A 429 31.15 11.36 4.93
N LEU A 430 31.54 10.78 3.80
CA LEU A 430 31.98 9.40 3.70
C LEU A 430 33.47 9.35 3.38
N THR A 431 34.24 8.75 4.30
CA THR A 431 35.66 8.42 4.10
C THR A 431 35.80 6.94 3.76
N VAL A 432 36.38 6.64 2.60
CA VAL A 432 36.66 5.28 2.15
C VAL A 432 38.16 5.07 2.10
N THR A 433 38.66 4.06 2.82
CA THR A 433 40.08 3.72 2.88
C THR A 433 40.31 2.33 2.29
N ILE A 434 41.22 2.24 1.32
CA ILE A 434 41.70 0.99 0.75
C ILE A 434 43.17 0.86 1.14
N ALA A 435 43.56 -0.22 1.80
CA ALA A 435 44.94 -0.44 2.22
C ALA A 435 45.42 -1.85 1.91
N ASP A 436 46.72 -2.00 1.70
CA ASP A 436 47.40 -3.30 1.58
C ASP A 436 48.58 -3.40 2.55
N ASP A 437 49.06 -4.62 2.80
CA ASP A 437 50.29 -4.89 3.54
C ASP A 437 51.44 -5.24 2.61
N GLY A 438 51.42 -4.68 1.38
CA GLY A 438 52.30 -4.94 0.25
C GLY A 438 53.67 -4.23 0.28
N VAL A 439 54.30 -4.12 -0.89
CA VAL A 439 55.61 -3.44 -1.05
C VAL A 439 55.51 -1.92 -0.88
N GLY A 440 54.29 -1.38 -1.01
CA GLY A 440 53.99 0.04 -0.84
C GLY A 440 54.34 0.89 -2.07
N LEU A 441 54.16 2.21 -1.94
CA LEU A 441 54.40 3.16 -3.03
C LEU A 441 55.90 3.21 -3.43
N PRO A 442 56.21 3.25 -4.73
CA PRO A 442 57.59 3.38 -5.22
C PRO A 442 58.23 4.70 -4.76
N GLN A 443 59.56 4.70 -4.59
CA GLN A 443 60.32 5.87 -4.10
C GLN A 443 60.43 7.00 -5.14
N THR A 444 60.19 6.70 -6.42
CA THR A 444 60.19 7.69 -7.51
C THR A 444 58.77 7.85 -8.06
N PRO A 445 58.36 9.09 -8.45
CA PRO A 445 57.07 9.30 -9.08
C PRO A 445 57.02 8.53 -10.41
N HIS A 446 56.16 7.51 -10.45
CA HIS A 446 55.94 6.70 -11.65
C HIS A 446 54.95 7.39 -12.57
N VAL A 447 55.01 7.09 -13.88
CA VAL A 447 53.95 7.52 -14.81
C VAL A 447 52.65 6.86 -14.37
N GLU A 448 51.64 7.65 -14.04
CA GLU A 448 50.34 7.13 -13.64
C GLU A 448 49.76 6.27 -14.77
N GLY A 449 49.51 4.99 -14.47
CA GLY A 449 48.78 4.12 -15.39
C GLY A 449 47.35 4.64 -15.61
N LEU A 450 46.75 4.28 -16.74
CA LEU A 450 45.41 4.71 -17.14
C LEU A 450 44.34 4.47 -16.04
N GLY A 451 44.47 3.41 -15.24
CA GLY A 451 43.58 3.13 -14.11
C GLY A 451 43.58 4.21 -13.03
N LEU A 452 44.76 4.71 -12.64
CA LEU A 452 44.88 5.77 -11.62
C LEU A 452 44.38 7.12 -12.12
N GLN A 453 44.56 7.41 -13.42
CA GLN A 453 43.98 8.61 -14.05
C GLN A 453 42.45 8.57 -13.99
N ILE A 454 41.84 7.42 -14.29
CA ILE A 454 40.39 7.24 -14.24
C ILE A 454 39.88 7.33 -12.80
N VAL A 455 40.58 6.74 -11.84
CA VAL A 455 40.25 6.89 -10.41
C VAL A 455 40.22 8.36 -10.01
N ARG A 456 41.25 9.15 -10.36
CA ARG A 456 41.28 10.59 -10.06
C ARG A 456 40.13 11.34 -10.72
N THR A 457 39.81 11.05 -11.98
CA THR A 457 38.70 11.69 -12.69
C THR A 457 37.36 11.35 -12.07
N LEU A 458 37.09 10.08 -11.75
CA LEU A 458 35.84 9.67 -11.11
C LEU A 458 35.68 10.28 -9.71
N VAL A 459 36.75 10.34 -8.92
CA VAL A 459 36.72 10.96 -7.59
C VAL A 459 36.46 12.46 -7.68
N THR A 460 37.18 13.18 -8.54
CA THR A 460 37.07 14.65 -8.59
C THR A 460 35.84 15.15 -9.36
N SER A 461 35.47 14.47 -10.45
CA SER A 461 34.44 14.95 -11.39
C SER A 461 33.05 14.39 -11.11
N GLU A 462 32.94 13.11 -10.75
CA GLU A 462 31.64 12.45 -10.52
C GLU A 462 31.28 12.46 -9.03
N LEU A 463 32.21 12.04 -8.17
CA LEU A 463 32.01 11.96 -6.71
C LEU A 463 32.18 13.31 -6.01
N GLY A 464 32.79 14.32 -6.66
CA GLY A 464 33.08 15.62 -6.06
C GLY A 464 33.99 15.54 -4.82
N GLY A 465 34.78 14.47 -4.71
CA GLY A 465 35.60 14.16 -3.55
C GLY A 465 37.09 14.44 -3.73
N THR A 466 37.86 14.08 -2.72
CA THR A 466 39.34 14.13 -2.72
C THR A 466 39.93 12.74 -2.53
N ILE A 467 41.14 12.53 -3.05
CA ILE A 467 41.86 11.26 -2.92
C ILE A 467 43.33 11.51 -2.55
N THR A 468 43.83 10.77 -1.56
CA THR A 468 45.21 10.83 -1.10
C THR A 468 45.83 9.44 -1.03
N TRP A 469 47.16 9.37 -1.24
CA TRP A 469 47.94 8.14 -1.18
C TRP A 469 49.05 8.31 -0.15
N GLU A 470 49.14 7.34 0.76
CA GLU A 470 50.09 7.35 1.87
C GLU A 470 50.80 5.99 1.93
N ARG A 471 52.05 5.99 2.39
CA ARG A 471 52.73 4.73 2.74
C ARG A 471 52.25 4.31 4.12
N ARG A 472 51.83 3.05 4.27
CA ARG A 472 51.31 2.54 5.53
C ARG A 472 52.42 2.16 6.50
N GLU A 473 52.23 2.48 7.77
CA GLU A 473 53.12 2.03 8.85
C GLU A 473 52.98 0.50 9.02
N GLY A 474 54.09 -0.24 8.86
CA GLY A 474 54.07 -1.71 8.80
C GLY A 474 54.15 -2.30 7.39
N GLY A 475 54.22 -1.48 6.34
CA GLY A 475 54.35 -1.90 4.94
C GLY A 475 53.04 -1.76 4.15
N GLY A 476 53.18 -1.54 2.85
CA GLY A 476 52.06 -1.38 1.91
C GLY A 476 51.64 0.06 1.62
N THR A 477 50.54 0.17 0.87
CA THR A 477 49.95 1.45 0.46
C THR A 477 48.61 1.65 1.16
N GLU A 478 48.29 2.90 1.51
CA GLU A 478 46.97 3.31 1.97
C GLU A 478 46.43 4.41 1.05
N VAL A 479 45.20 4.25 0.57
CA VAL A 479 44.50 5.20 -0.29
C VAL A 479 43.24 5.65 0.42
N LYS A 480 43.10 6.95 0.68
CA LYS A 480 41.92 7.55 1.32
C LYS A 480 41.16 8.38 0.33
N ILE A 481 39.84 8.15 0.25
CA ILE A 481 38.90 8.93 -0.54
C ILE A 481 37.93 9.60 0.44
N ARG A 482 37.72 10.91 0.30
CA ARG A 482 36.72 11.64 1.07
C ARG A 482 35.71 12.28 0.14
N LEU A 483 34.42 12.10 0.42
CA LEU A 483 33.34 12.69 -0.37
C LEU A 483 32.20 13.18 0.54
N SER A 484 31.60 14.31 0.19
CA SER A 484 30.40 14.81 0.86
C SER A 484 29.16 14.11 0.33
N LEU A 485 28.27 13.70 1.24
CA LEU A 485 26.96 13.13 0.95
C LEU A 485 25.85 14.20 1.01
N ALA A 486 26.17 15.40 1.48
CA ALA A 486 25.23 16.51 1.55
C ALA A 486 25.27 17.36 0.27
N GLY A 487 24.15 17.39 -0.47
CA GLY A 487 23.94 18.37 -1.54
C GLY A 487 23.88 17.86 -2.99
N LYS A 488 23.39 16.63 -3.25
CA LYS A 488 22.93 16.22 -4.59
C LYS A 488 21.64 15.43 -4.53
#